data_AF-A0A2V4X7U9-F1
#
_entry.id   AF-A0A2V4X7U9-F1
#
_cell.length_a   1.000
_cell.length_b   1.000
_cell.length_c   1.000
_cell.angle_alpha   90.00
_cell.angle_beta   90.00
_cell.angle_gamma   90.00
#
_symmetry.space_group_name_H-M   'P 1'
#
loop_
_entity.id
_entity.type
_entity.pdbx_description
1 polymer ?
#
loop_
_entity_poly.entity_id
_entity_poly.type
_entity_poly.pdbx_seq_one_letter_code
_entity_poly.pdbx_strand_id
1 'polypeptide(L)'
;MVLMFHSVGCEKENWYRNWLSVSLNHFETFCKFLVKENYETILLEEWYRNSSNKKNGREKKVVLTFDDGYLDNWVYVYPILKKYNLKGTIFVNPEFIEDSQVVRSNLIDVWKGKIEKSQLAPLGFVNWSELNEMDSSGVLDVQSHSMSHNFYYHSNILKDIYNGQANYDWLAWIKKPHRKPYYITENQKGFIPFGTPIFEFGRALGLRRYFPDDEFVNQAIRLYETDKNNKTELLGKLNRILQDYPGKFESDEDMEKRYRYELFESKKILENKFNKSVDFLCWPGGGYNELSVNLSIEAGYKASTGTPRYNLTELNKNKDYKRIKRFPMGSFITTSKSHHYVNRPNYLVSMFKSHEGSALHKTMYYAHKLSLMILEKIRK
;
A
#
# COMPACT_ATOMS: atom_id res chain seq x y z
N MET A 1 14.66 8.46 11.36
CA MET A 1 13.44 7.61 11.47
C MET A 1 12.80 7.46 10.09
N VAL A 2 12.18 6.33 9.75
CA VAL A 2 11.50 6.15 8.45
C VAL A 2 9.98 6.14 8.64
N LEU A 3 9.28 7.07 7.99
CA LEU A 3 7.84 7.25 8.08
C LEU A 3 7.13 6.70 6.84
N MET A 4 5.98 6.08 7.03
CA MET A 4 5.19 5.45 5.97
C MET A 4 3.85 6.15 5.80
N PHE A 5 3.59 6.59 4.57
CA PHE A 5 2.36 7.18 4.05
C PHE A 5 1.86 6.35 2.85
N HIS A 6 0.62 6.58 2.43
CA HIS A 6 0.07 6.01 1.19
C HIS A 6 -0.48 7.16 0.35
N SER A 7 -1.76 7.50 0.57
CA SER A 7 -2.46 8.60 -0.06
C SER A 7 -2.41 9.88 0.81
N VAL A 8 -2.46 11.06 0.19
CA VAL A 8 -2.58 12.37 0.83
C VAL A 8 -3.70 13.18 0.16
N GLY A 9 -4.52 13.89 0.91
CA GLY A 9 -5.51 14.85 0.39
C GLY A 9 -6.78 14.24 -0.22
N CYS A 10 -6.99 12.93 -0.09
CA CYS A 10 -8.19 12.22 -0.56
C CYS A 10 -9.14 11.81 0.58
N GLU A 11 -9.02 12.39 1.78
CA GLU A 11 -9.78 11.98 2.96
C GLU A 11 -11.29 12.25 2.86
N LYS A 12 -11.68 13.20 2.01
CA LYS A 12 -13.07 13.58 1.74
C LYS A 12 -13.64 12.98 0.46
N GLU A 13 -12.81 12.27 -0.30
CA GLU A 13 -13.23 11.65 -1.54
C GLU A 13 -14.15 10.45 -1.28
N ASN A 14 -15.04 10.16 -2.23
CA ASN A 14 -15.91 8.98 -2.16
C ASN A 14 -15.14 7.70 -2.55
N TRP A 15 -14.12 7.40 -1.76
CA TRP A 15 -13.27 6.22 -1.91
C TRP A 15 -13.38 5.38 -0.65
N TYR A 16 -13.76 4.10 -0.78
CA TYR A 16 -14.01 3.24 0.37
C TYR A 16 -12.77 2.97 1.24
N ARG A 17 -11.56 3.26 0.72
CA ARG A 17 -10.29 3.25 1.47
C ARG A 17 -9.75 4.63 1.80
N ASN A 18 -10.57 5.68 1.81
CA ASN A 18 -10.16 7.05 2.17
C ASN A 18 -9.43 7.15 3.52
N TRP A 19 -9.60 6.18 4.42
CA TRP A 19 -8.87 6.07 5.68
C TRP A 19 -7.36 5.83 5.52
N LEU A 20 -6.90 5.39 4.34
CA LEU A 20 -5.49 5.34 3.96
C LEU A 20 -4.93 6.74 3.64
N SER A 21 -5.80 7.71 3.32
CA SER A 21 -5.39 9.07 3.03
C SER A 21 -5.07 9.82 4.31
N VAL A 22 -3.91 10.46 4.33
CA VAL A 22 -3.62 11.56 5.24
C VAL A 22 -4.31 12.81 4.72
N SER A 23 -4.90 13.66 5.57
CA SER A 23 -5.48 14.91 5.07
C SER A 23 -4.40 15.87 4.60
N LEU A 24 -4.71 16.62 3.54
CA LEU A 24 -3.77 17.60 2.97
C LEU A 24 -3.27 18.59 4.03
N ASN A 25 -4.19 19.07 4.90
CA ASN A 25 -3.86 19.99 5.97
C ASN A 25 -2.93 19.37 7.03
N HIS A 26 -3.16 18.13 7.42
CA HIS A 26 -2.26 17.44 8.35
C HIS A 26 -0.87 17.25 7.74
N PHE A 27 -0.79 16.84 6.47
CA PHE A 27 0.48 16.62 5.79
C PHE A 27 1.29 17.92 5.66
N GLU A 28 0.67 19.01 5.19
CA GLU A 28 1.36 20.30 5.07
C GLU A 28 1.76 20.85 6.45
N THR A 29 0.91 20.71 7.48
CA THR A 29 1.25 21.10 8.86
C THR A 29 2.44 20.31 9.39
N PHE A 30 2.52 19.02 9.09
CA PHE A 30 3.66 18.18 9.46
C PHE A 30 4.94 18.60 8.72
N CYS A 31 4.87 18.89 7.43
CA CYS A 31 6.02 19.39 6.66
C CYS A 31 6.54 20.73 7.23
N LYS A 32 5.63 21.67 7.55
CA LYS A 32 5.97 22.95 8.21
C LYS A 32 6.66 22.72 9.55
N PHE A 33 6.18 21.74 10.34
CA PHE A 33 6.80 21.37 11.61
C PHE A 33 8.23 20.84 11.40
N LEU A 34 8.46 19.96 10.42
CA LEU A 34 9.81 19.44 10.14
C LEU A 34 10.78 20.57 9.83
N VAL A 35 10.40 21.50 8.94
CA VAL A 35 11.21 22.67 8.59
C VAL A 35 11.46 23.55 9.82
N LYS A 36 10.40 23.90 10.56
CA LYS A 36 10.51 24.76 11.75
C LYS A 36 11.45 24.19 12.81
N GLU A 37 11.42 22.87 13.00
CA GLU A 37 12.24 22.18 14.00
C GLU A 37 13.61 21.73 13.46
N ASN A 38 14.00 22.18 12.27
CA ASN A 38 15.27 21.84 11.62
C ASN A 38 15.47 20.33 11.42
N TYR A 39 14.41 19.61 11.04
CA TYR A 39 14.53 18.26 10.52
C TYR A 39 14.90 18.29 9.05
N GLU A 40 15.89 17.49 8.68
CA GLU A 40 16.26 17.22 7.31
C GLU A 40 15.56 15.94 6.84
N THR A 41 14.94 15.98 5.67
CA THR A 41 14.43 14.79 5.01
C THR A 41 15.45 14.24 4.03
N ILE A 42 15.83 12.98 4.18
CA ILE A 42 16.83 12.31 3.35
C ILE A 42 16.19 11.16 2.54
N LEU A 43 16.82 10.77 1.44
CA LEU A 43 16.41 9.61 0.64
C LEU A 43 16.84 8.29 1.30
N LEU A 44 16.26 7.17 0.83
CA LEU A 44 16.61 5.84 1.34
C LEU A 44 18.06 5.45 1.07
N GLU A 45 18.66 5.87 -0.03
CA GLU A 45 20.07 5.59 -0.31
C GLU A 45 20.99 6.27 0.72
N GLU A 46 20.68 7.51 1.11
CA GLU A 46 21.40 8.24 2.15
C GLU A 46 21.23 7.55 3.52
N TRP A 47 20.00 7.10 3.82
CA TRP A 47 19.73 6.32 5.02
C TRP A 47 20.50 4.98 5.02
N TYR A 48 20.55 4.29 3.89
CA TYR A 48 21.23 3.00 3.74
C TYR A 48 22.74 3.12 3.94
N ARG A 49 23.38 4.15 3.36
CA ARG A 49 24.82 4.44 3.54
C ARG A 49 25.15 4.87 4.98
N ASN A 50 24.33 5.73 5.57
CA ASN A 50 24.60 6.29 6.90
C ASN A 50 24.28 5.34 8.06
N SER A 51 23.39 4.35 7.87
CA SER A 51 23.07 3.37 8.92
C SER A 51 24.25 2.50 9.37
N SER A 52 25.35 2.47 8.61
CA SER A 52 26.60 1.79 8.97
C SER A 52 27.55 2.64 9.83
N ASN A 53 27.39 3.98 9.83
CA ASN A 53 28.25 4.92 10.56
C ASN A 53 27.51 5.50 11.76
N LYS A 54 27.72 4.93 12.96
CA LYS A 54 27.25 5.51 14.22
C LYS A 54 28.03 6.80 14.53
N LYS A 55 27.67 7.92 13.90
CA LYS A 55 28.13 9.22 14.39
C LYS A 55 27.42 9.56 15.70
N ASN A 56 28.19 9.98 16.69
CA ASN A 56 27.72 10.46 17.98
C ASN A 56 27.00 11.82 17.80
N GLY A 57 25.70 11.76 17.58
CA GLY A 57 24.80 12.92 17.54
C GLY A 57 23.39 12.50 17.10
N ARG A 58 22.35 13.05 17.73
CA ARG A 58 20.97 12.89 17.24
C ARG A 58 20.80 13.78 16.01
N GLU A 59 21.25 13.33 14.85
CA GLU A 59 20.93 14.00 13.60
C GLU A 59 19.40 14.01 13.43
N LYS A 60 18.81 15.19 13.22
CA LYS A 60 17.37 15.39 13.01
C LYS A 60 16.97 14.94 11.60
N LYS A 61 17.25 13.68 11.25
CA LYS A 61 16.98 13.12 9.92
C LYS A 61 15.75 12.22 9.91
N VAL A 62 14.88 12.46 8.94
CA VAL A 62 13.65 11.69 8.70
C VAL A 62 13.64 11.21 7.26
N VAL A 63 13.16 10.00 7.02
CA VAL A 63 12.87 9.50 5.68
C VAL A 63 11.36 9.47 5.55
N LEU A 64 10.83 10.06 4.48
CA LEU A 64 9.41 10.01 4.14
C LEU A 64 9.23 8.97 3.03
N THR A 65 8.37 7.97 3.24
CA THR A 65 8.05 6.95 2.23
C THR A 65 6.56 6.94 1.91
N PHE A 66 6.22 6.77 0.64
CA PHE A 66 4.86 6.73 0.12
C PHE A 66 4.66 5.41 -0.64
N ASP A 67 3.67 4.61 -0.26
CA ASP A 67 3.40 3.31 -0.87
C ASP A 67 2.30 3.42 -1.95
N ASP A 68 2.22 2.39 -2.81
CA ASP A 68 1.22 2.13 -3.87
C ASP A 68 1.28 2.99 -5.15
N GLY A 69 1.81 4.22 -5.11
CA GLY A 69 1.87 5.07 -6.31
C GLY A 69 0.55 5.78 -6.65
N TYR A 70 -0.23 6.18 -5.64
CA TYR A 70 -1.46 6.94 -5.86
C TYR A 70 -1.19 8.29 -6.55
N LEU A 71 -2.11 8.72 -7.42
CA LEU A 71 -2.02 9.97 -8.18
C LEU A 71 -1.87 11.20 -7.27
N ASP A 72 -2.47 11.16 -6.09
CA ASP A 72 -2.36 12.25 -5.12
C ASP A 72 -0.92 12.53 -4.67
N ASN A 73 0.00 11.57 -4.84
CA ASN A 73 1.42 11.79 -4.58
C ASN A 73 2.02 12.78 -5.59
N TRP A 74 1.56 12.75 -6.84
CA TRP A 74 1.89 13.78 -7.83
C TRP A 74 1.11 15.09 -7.58
N VAL A 75 -0.21 14.99 -7.34
CA VAL A 75 -1.09 16.17 -7.23
C VAL A 75 -0.78 17.02 -6.00
N TYR A 76 -0.45 16.39 -4.87
CA TYR A 76 -0.28 17.06 -3.58
C TYR A 76 1.10 16.87 -2.96
N VAL A 77 1.62 15.65 -2.88
CA VAL A 77 2.86 15.36 -2.13
C VAL A 77 4.07 16.04 -2.79
N TYR A 78 4.29 15.80 -4.08
CA TYR A 78 5.42 16.37 -4.83
C TYR A 78 5.49 17.91 -4.72
N PRO A 79 4.41 18.68 -5.01
CA PRO A 79 4.40 20.12 -4.82
C PRO A 79 4.73 20.58 -3.41
N ILE A 80 4.18 19.91 -2.39
CA ILE A 80 4.40 20.28 -0.98
C ILE A 80 5.85 20.01 -0.58
N LEU A 81 6.39 18.84 -0.90
CA LEU A 81 7.79 18.52 -0.62
C LEU A 81 8.71 19.53 -1.30
N LYS A 82 8.46 19.85 -2.58
CA LYS A 82 9.22 20.85 -3.34
C LYS A 82 9.15 22.24 -2.71
N LYS A 83 7.96 22.69 -2.28
CA LYS A 83 7.74 23.99 -1.61
C LYS A 83 8.55 24.13 -0.31
N TYR A 84 8.71 23.04 0.43
CA TYR A 84 9.41 23.03 1.73
C TYR A 84 10.85 22.54 1.64
N ASN A 85 11.39 22.31 0.43
CA ASN A 85 12.71 21.72 0.21
C ASN A 85 12.91 20.41 0.97
N LEU A 86 11.86 19.58 0.98
CA LEU A 86 11.85 18.25 1.56
C LEU A 86 11.95 17.20 0.45
N LYS A 87 12.33 15.98 0.84
CA LYS A 87 12.52 14.82 -0.02
C LYS A 87 11.75 13.63 0.51
N GLY A 88 11.47 12.68 -0.36
CA GLY A 88 10.90 11.38 0.01
C GLY A 88 11.23 10.30 -0.99
N THR A 89 10.72 9.10 -0.72
CA THR A 89 10.79 7.95 -1.62
C THR A 89 9.36 7.44 -1.87
N ILE A 90 9.01 7.18 -3.13
CA ILE A 90 7.75 6.56 -3.52
C ILE A 90 8.01 5.13 -3.97
N PHE A 91 7.26 4.17 -3.43
CA PHE A 91 7.29 2.77 -3.84
C PHE A 91 6.12 2.51 -4.78
N VAL A 92 6.40 2.03 -5.99
CA VAL A 92 5.37 1.83 -7.02
C VAL A 92 5.31 0.42 -7.55
N ASN A 93 4.11 0.06 -8.03
CA ASN A 93 3.84 -1.20 -8.72
C ASN A 93 3.69 -0.95 -10.21
N PRO A 94 4.54 -1.51 -11.09
CA PRO A 94 4.42 -1.31 -12.53
C PRO A 94 3.03 -1.61 -13.12
N GLU A 95 2.30 -2.60 -12.60
CA GLU A 95 0.94 -2.91 -13.08
C GLU A 95 -0.15 -1.92 -12.62
N PHE A 96 0.15 -1.04 -11.66
CA PHE A 96 -0.76 0.03 -11.24
C PHE A 96 -0.45 1.37 -11.88
N ILE A 97 0.69 1.51 -12.56
CA ILE A 97 1.03 2.75 -13.24
C ILE A 97 0.11 2.92 -14.45
N GLU A 98 -0.52 4.09 -14.52
CA GLU A 98 -1.44 4.40 -15.61
C GLU A 98 -0.70 4.50 -16.95
N ASP A 99 -1.24 3.83 -17.97
CA ASP A 99 -0.71 3.87 -19.33
C ASP A 99 -1.14 5.15 -20.05
N SER A 100 -0.55 6.26 -19.61
CA SER A 100 -0.73 7.59 -20.18
C SER A 100 0.60 8.33 -20.13
N GLN A 101 0.82 9.22 -21.09
CA GLN A 101 1.97 10.13 -21.08
C GLN A 101 1.58 11.57 -20.68
N VAL A 102 0.28 11.82 -20.44
CA VAL A 102 -0.23 13.14 -20.10
C VAL A 102 0.12 13.47 -18.66
N VAL A 103 0.97 14.47 -18.46
CA VAL A 103 1.26 15.01 -17.12
C VAL A 103 0.06 15.82 -16.65
N ARG A 104 -0.63 15.36 -15.60
CA ARG A 104 -1.81 16.04 -15.05
C ARG A 104 -1.41 17.26 -14.23
N SER A 105 -2.34 18.19 -14.05
CA SER A 105 -2.09 19.36 -13.20
C SER A 105 -1.98 19.00 -11.72
N ASN A 106 -1.18 19.77 -10.99
CA ASN A 106 -0.98 19.59 -9.54
C ASN A 106 -1.06 20.93 -8.79
N LEU A 107 -0.78 20.95 -7.48
CA LEU A 107 -0.83 22.19 -6.69
C LEU A 107 0.07 23.32 -7.19
N ILE A 108 1.15 23.04 -7.91
CA ILE A 108 2.01 24.08 -8.48
C ILE A 108 1.23 24.89 -9.53
N ASP A 109 0.40 24.24 -10.34
CA ASP A 109 -0.44 24.93 -11.32
C ASP A 109 -1.51 25.78 -10.65
N VAL A 110 -2.08 25.31 -9.53
CA VAL A 110 -3.00 26.09 -8.69
C VAL A 110 -2.30 27.32 -8.11
N TRP A 111 -1.11 27.17 -7.53
CA TRP A 111 -0.35 28.28 -6.94
C TRP A 111 0.09 29.32 -7.98
N LYS A 112 0.24 28.90 -9.24
CA LYS A 112 0.53 29.78 -10.39
C LYS A 112 -0.73 30.40 -11.00
N GLY A 113 -1.92 30.10 -10.47
CA GLY A 113 -3.19 30.61 -10.98
C GLY A 113 -3.59 30.07 -12.35
N LYS A 114 -3.04 28.93 -12.79
CA LYS A 114 -3.38 28.33 -14.09
C LYS A 114 -4.71 27.57 -14.06
N ILE A 115 -5.05 27.02 -12.90
CA ILE A 115 -6.28 26.28 -12.65
C ILE A 115 -6.78 26.57 -11.24
N GLU A 116 -8.08 26.37 -11.03
CA GLU A 116 -8.68 26.36 -9.70
C GLU A 116 -8.41 25.04 -8.98
N LYS A 117 -8.37 25.07 -7.64
CA LYS A 117 -8.14 23.86 -6.84
C LYS A 117 -9.20 22.78 -7.07
N SER A 118 -10.44 23.18 -7.36
CA SER A 118 -11.55 22.27 -7.65
C SER A 118 -11.40 21.50 -8.96
N GLN A 119 -10.46 21.89 -9.83
CA GLN A 119 -10.17 21.21 -11.09
C GLN A 119 -9.14 20.09 -10.92
N LEU A 120 -8.54 19.93 -9.74
CA LEU A 120 -7.65 18.81 -9.45
C LEU A 120 -8.44 17.50 -9.34
N ALA A 121 -7.91 16.43 -9.95
CA ALA A 121 -8.44 15.08 -9.85
C ALA A 121 -7.39 14.19 -9.16
N PRO A 122 -7.44 14.01 -7.83
CA PRO A 122 -6.37 13.35 -7.09
C PRO A 122 -6.51 11.82 -7.00
N LEU A 123 -7.68 11.26 -7.31
CA LEU A 123 -7.92 9.82 -7.28
C LEU A 123 -7.35 9.12 -8.52
N GLY A 124 -6.74 7.95 -8.31
CA GLY A 124 -6.14 7.14 -9.35
C GLY A 124 -4.69 6.81 -9.03
N PHE A 125 -3.93 6.48 -10.06
CA PHE A 125 -2.50 6.17 -9.97
C PHE A 125 -1.71 7.13 -10.85
N VAL A 126 -0.47 7.39 -10.45
CA VAL A 126 0.47 8.15 -11.28
C VAL A 126 0.74 7.43 -12.59
N ASN A 127 1.14 8.19 -13.61
CA ASN A 127 1.67 7.65 -14.85
C ASN A 127 3.19 7.77 -14.93
N TRP A 128 3.79 7.20 -15.97
CA TRP A 128 5.25 7.20 -16.14
C TRP A 128 5.85 8.60 -16.29
N SER A 129 5.15 9.53 -16.95
CA SER A 129 5.64 10.91 -17.12
C SER A 129 5.72 11.66 -15.79
N GLU A 130 4.69 11.52 -14.95
CA GLU A 130 4.63 12.12 -13.61
C GLU A 130 5.71 11.54 -12.69
N LEU A 131 5.92 10.22 -12.73
CA LEU A 131 7.01 9.57 -12.00
C LEU A 131 8.38 10.06 -12.44
N ASN A 132 8.61 10.19 -13.75
CA ASN A 132 9.88 10.71 -14.28
C ASN A 132 10.14 12.14 -13.82
N GLU A 133 9.13 13.02 -13.78
CA GLU A 133 9.31 14.38 -13.28
C GLU A 133 9.64 14.39 -11.77
N MET A 134 8.92 13.58 -10.99
CA MET A 134 9.18 13.45 -9.55
C MET A 134 10.61 12.95 -9.27
N ASP A 135 11.06 11.93 -9.99
CA ASP A 135 12.39 11.33 -9.82
C ASP A 135 13.51 12.25 -10.27
N SER A 136 13.43 12.77 -11.51
CA SER A 136 14.45 13.65 -12.07
C SER A 136 14.60 14.98 -11.33
N SER A 137 13.56 15.43 -10.62
CA SER A 137 13.64 16.62 -9.76
C SER A 137 14.49 16.44 -8.50
N GLY A 138 14.78 15.19 -8.10
CA GLY A 138 15.42 14.85 -6.84
C GLY A 138 14.55 15.04 -5.59
N VAL A 139 13.26 15.36 -5.75
CA VAL A 139 12.30 15.53 -4.64
C VAL A 139 11.74 14.18 -4.19
N LEU A 140 11.42 13.27 -5.11
CA LEU A 140 10.87 11.95 -4.81
C LEU A 140 11.64 10.88 -5.57
N ASP A 141 12.34 10.01 -4.85
CA ASP A 141 13.03 8.84 -5.44
C ASP A 141 12.03 7.69 -5.68
N VAL A 142 12.03 7.11 -6.88
CA VAL A 142 11.12 6.00 -7.22
C VAL A 142 11.76 4.64 -6.92
N GLN A 143 11.09 3.78 -6.14
CA GLN A 143 11.56 2.46 -5.73
C GLN A 143 10.48 1.39 -5.91
N SER A 144 10.80 0.11 -5.69
CA SER A 144 9.92 -1.00 -6.03
C SER A 144 8.91 -1.32 -4.93
N HIS A 145 7.64 -1.45 -5.29
CA HIS A 145 6.60 -2.07 -4.46
C HIS A 145 6.24 -3.49 -4.91
N SER A 146 7.12 -4.19 -5.62
CA SER A 146 6.83 -5.40 -6.41
C SER A 146 5.99 -5.13 -7.67
N MET A 147 5.68 -6.16 -8.46
CA MET A 147 4.99 -6.00 -9.74
C MET A 147 3.52 -5.62 -9.58
N SER A 148 2.75 -6.44 -8.87
CA SER A 148 1.33 -6.55 -9.14
C SER A 148 0.42 -6.18 -7.96
N HIS A 149 0.97 -6.12 -6.74
CA HIS A 149 0.25 -5.96 -5.47
C HIS A 149 -0.93 -6.94 -5.28
N ASN A 150 -0.88 -8.13 -5.91
CA ASN A 150 -2.01 -9.07 -5.94
C ASN A 150 -2.27 -9.75 -4.59
N PHE A 151 -3.51 -10.20 -4.45
CA PHE A 151 -3.92 -11.21 -3.49
C PHE A 151 -4.17 -12.52 -4.21
N TYR A 152 -3.95 -13.65 -3.53
CA TYR A 152 -4.32 -14.96 -4.05
C TYR A 152 -4.92 -15.80 -2.93
N TYR A 153 -5.82 -16.72 -3.31
CA TYR A 153 -6.29 -17.74 -2.40
C TYR A 153 -5.12 -18.64 -1.97
N HIS A 154 -5.13 -19.15 -0.74
CA HIS A 154 -4.08 -20.02 -0.20
C HIS A 154 -4.62 -21.25 0.55
N SER A 155 -5.94 -21.43 0.60
CA SER A 155 -6.58 -22.63 1.13
C SER A 155 -7.93 -22.82 0.46
N ASN A 156 -8.48 -24.02 0.60
CA ASN A 156 -9.85 -24.32 0.19
C ASN A 156 -10.89 -23.89 1.22
N ILE A 157 -10.55 -23.12 2.26
CA ILE A 157 -11.52 -22.70 3.28
C ILE A 157 -12.35 -21.53 2.73
N LEU A 158 -13.65 -21.72 2.58
CA LEU A 158 -14.58 -20.65 2.18
C LEU A 158 -14.72 -19.61 3.30
N LYS A 159 -14.58 -18.33 2.91
CA LYS A 159 -14.76 -17.17 3.79
C LYS A 159 -16.01 -16.37 3.47
N ASP A 160 -16.32 -16.24 2.18
CA ASP A 160 -17.36 -15.31 1.72
C ASP A 160 -17.87 -15.69 0.32
N ILE A 161 -18.85 -14.94 -0.18
CA ILE A 161 -19.39 -14.98 -1.53
C ILE A 161 -19.42 -13.55 -2.04
N TYR A 162 -18.86 -13.32 -3.22
CA TYR A 162 -18.87 -12.01 -3.86
C TYR A 162 -20.28 -11.61 -4.28
N ASN A 163 -20.72 -10.43 -3.86
CA ASN A 163 -21.99 -9.83 -4.30
C ASN A 163 -21.85 -8.34 -4.67
N GLY A 164 -20.61 -7.90 -4.96
CA GLY A 164 -20.29 -6.50 -5.28
C GLY A 164 -19.63 -5.72 -4.14
N GLN A 165 -19.15 -6.38 -3.08
CA GLN A 165 -18.48 -5.70 -1.98
C GLN A 165 -17.13 -5.09 -2.44
N ALA A 166 -16.88 -3.84 -2.05
CA ALA A 166 -15.70 -3.09 -2.52
C ALA A 166 -14.36 -3.67 -2.03
N ASN A 167 -14.33 -4.33 -0.87
CA ASN A 167 -13.12 -4.93 -0.29
C ASN A 167 -12.59 -6.16 -1.05
N TYR A 168 -13.26 -6.58 -2.13
CA TYR A 168 -12.83 -7.66 -3.04
C TYR A 168 -12.51 -7.15 -4.45
N ASP A 169 -12.22 -5.85 -4.61
CA ASP A 169 -11.75 -5.25 -5.87
C ASP A 169 -10.55 -5.98 -6.50
N TRP A 170 -9.70 -6.58 -5.67
CA TRP A 170 -8.57 -7.39 -6.12
C TRP A 170 -8.93 -8.59 -7.01
N LEU A 171 -10.17 -9.09 -6.96
CA LEU A 171 -10.62 -10.10 -7.90
C LEU A 171 -10.64 -9.56 -9.34
N ALA A 172 -11.14 -8.33 -9.50
CA ALA A 172 -11.16 -7.63 -10.79
C ALA A 172 -9.74 -7.36 -11.30
N TRP A 173 -8.81 -7.07 -10.40
CA TRP A 173 -7.38 -6.89 -10.72
C TRP A 173 -6.78 -8.16 -11.35
N ILE A 174 -7.14 -9.35 -10.86
CA ILE A 174 -6.67 -10.62 -11.43
C ILE A 174 -7.38 -10.93 -12.76
N LYS A 175 -8.69 -10.67 -12.83
CA LYS A 175 -9.49 -10.99 -14.02
C LYS A 175 -9.18 -10.07 -15.20
N LYS A 176 -8.90 -8.80 -14.95
CA LYS A 176 -8.57 -7.78 -15.95
C LYS A 176 -7.35 -6.94 -15.50
N PRO A 177 -6.13 -7.50 -15.56
CA PRO A 177 -4.93 -6.84 -15.04
C PRO A 177 -4.64 -5.49 -15.71
N HIS A 178 -4.91 -5.34 -17.01
CA HIS A 178 -4.76 -4.07 -17.73
C HIS A 178 -5.70 -2.94 -17.26
N ARG A 179 -6.71 -3.25 -16.42
CA ARG A 179 -7.62 -2.27 -15.82
C ARG A 179 -7.27 -1.90 -14.39
N LYS A 180 -6.22 -2.50 -13.80
CA LYS A 180 -5.79 -2.20 -12.42
C LYS A 180 -5.55 -0.71 -12.16
N PRO A 181 -4.85 0.06 -13.01
CA PRO A 181 -4.61 1.48 -12.75
C PRO A 181 -5.88 2.33 -12.62
N TYR A 182 -7.02 1.82 -13.10
CA TYR A 182 -8.28 2.53 -13.15
C TYR A 182 -9.28 2.09 -12.09
N TYR A 183 -8.95 1.15 -11.19
CA TYR A 183 -9.96 0.57 -10.28
C TYR A 183 -10.62 1.58 -9.33
N ILE A 184 -9.99 2.74 -9.09
CA ILE A 184 -10.52 3.82 -8.27
C ILE A 184 -11.43 4.76 -9.09
N THR A 185 -11.10 4.96 -10.36
CA THR A 185 -11.74 5.96 -11.24
C THR A 185 -12.75 5.37 -12.22
N GLU A 186 -12.75 4.03 -12.37
CA GLU A 186 -13.65 3.26 -13.22
C GLU A 186 -14.63 2.45 -12.37
N ASN A 187 -15.90 2.41 -12.79
CA ASN A 187 -16.84 1.42 -12.27
C ASN A 187 -16.55 0.03 -12.85
N GLN A 188 -15.90 -0.82 -12.07
CA GLN A 188 -15.55 -2.20 -12.46
C GLN A 188 -16.63 -3.24 -12.10
N LYS A 189 -17.84 -2.79 -11.76
CA LYS A 189 -18.97 -3.68 -11.49
C LYS A 189 -19.23 -4.56 -12.72
N GLY A 190 -19.33 -5.87 -12.50
CA GLY A 190 -19.55 -6.86 -13.55
C GLY A 190 -18.28 -7.50 -14.12
N PHE A 191 -17.07 -7.07 -13.70
CA PHE A 191 -15.86 -7.83 -14.05
C PHE A 191 -15.83 -9.20 -13.37
N ILE A 192 -16.47 -9.32 -12.22
CA ILE A 192 -16.58 -10.54 -11.42
C ILE A 192 -18.07 -10.89 -11.27
N PRO A 193 -18.49 -12.12 -11.64
CA PRO A 193 -19.85 -12.58 -11.44
C PRO A 193 -20.24 -12.58 -9.96
N PHE A 194 -21.47 -12.17 -9.65
CA PHE A 194 -22.02 -12.37 -8.32
C PHE A 194 -22.17 -13.87 -8.04
N GLY A 195 -21.97 -14.27 -6.79
CA GLY A 195 -21.89 -15.68 -6.42
C GLY A 195 -20.50 -16.28 -6.49
N THR A 196 -19.49 -15.54 -7.00
CA THR A 196 -18.10 -16.01 -7.00
C THR A 196 -17.67 -16.33 -5.56
N PRO A 197 -17.24 -17.57 -5.25
CA PRO A 197 -16.85 -17.96 -3.91
C PRO A 197 -15.52 -17.30 -3.52
N ILE A 198 -15.43 -16.83 -2.28
CA ILE A 198 -14.21 -16.24 -1.73
C ILE A 198 -13.63 -17.21 -0.72
N PHE A 199 -12.44 -17.72 -1.03
CA PHE A 199 -11.65 -18.56 -0.12
C PHE A 199 -10.72 -17.71 0.74
N GLU A 200 -10.04 -18.30 1.72
CA GLU A 200 -8.96 -17.61 2.43
C GLU A 200 -7.88 -17.14 1.45
N PHE A 201 -7.50 -15.87 1.58
CA PHE A 201 -6.57 -15.22 0.68
C PHE A 201 -5.53 -14.42 1.47
N GLY A 202 -4.39 -14.20 0.82
CA GLY A 202 -3.29 -13.43 1.36
C GLY A 202 -2.51 -12.72 0.25
N ARG A 203 -1.37 -12.13 0.61
CA ARG A 203 -0.53 -11.36 -0.31
C ARG A 203 0.31 -12.28 -1.19
N ALA A 204 0.47 -11.89 -2.46
CA ALA A 204 1.18 -12.67 -3.46
C ALA A 204 2.53 -13.22 -2.97
N LEU A 205 3.39 -12.39 -2.39
CA LEU A 205 4.75 -12.78 -2.00
C LEU A 205 4.85 -13.58 -0.68
N GLY A 206 3.73 -13.94 -0.05
CA GLY A 206 3.72 -14.58 1.27
C GLY A 206 3.07 -15.96 1.35
N LEU A 207 2.68 -16.57 0.22
CA LEU A 207 1.87 -17.79 0.21
C LEU A 207 2.05 -18.65 -1.06
N ARG A 208 1.72 -19.93 -0.94
CA ARG A 208 1.46 -20.84 -2.06
C ARG A 208 0.02 -20.69 -2.50
N ARG A 209 -0.21 -20.43 -3.79
CA ARG A 209 -1.55 -20.18 -4.32
C ARG A 209 -2.40 -21.46 -4.33
N TYR A 210 -3.66 -21.31 -3.96
CA TYR A 210 -4.74 -22.27 -4.18
C TYR A 210 -5.56 -21.82 -5.40
N PHE A 211 -5.90 -22.78 -6.25
CA PHE A 211 -6.78 -22.62 -7.39
C PHE A 211 -8.05 -23.42 -7.12
N PRO A 212 -9.20 -22.74 -6.90
CA PRO A 212 -10.49 -23.41 -6.82
C PRO A 212 -10.80 -24.20 -8.08
N ASP A 213 -11.59 -25.25 -7.95
CA ASP A 213 -12.13 -25.98 -9.09
C ASP A 213 -13.12 -25.10 -9.87
N ASP A 214 -13.00 -25.09 -11.20
CA ASP A 214 -13.82 -24.23 -12.06
C ASP A 214 -15.30 -24.65 -12.04
N GLU A 215 -15.61 -25.94 -11.93
CA GLU A 215 -17.00 -26.41 -11.87
C GLU A 215 -17.64 -26.03 -10.53
N PHE A 216 -16.89 -26.11 -9.43
CA PHE A 216 -17.35 -25.59 -8.14
C PHE A 216 -17.66 -24.09 -8.20
N VAL A 217 -16.76 -23.29 -8.79
CA VAL A 217 -16.97 -21.83 -8.94
C VAL A 217 -18.23 -21.56 -9.76
N ASN A 218 -18.44 -22.27 -10.87
CA ASN A 218 -19.63 -22.12 -11.70
C ASN A 218 -20.91 -22.55 -10.96
N GLN A 219 -20.87 -23.62 -10.18
CA GLN A 219 -22.00 -24.04 -9.33
C GLN A 219 -22.34 -22.98 -8.28
N ALA A 220 -21.34 -22.39 -7.63
CA ALA A 220 -21.55 -21.33 -6.65
C ALA A 220 -22.24 -20.10 -7.25
N ILE A 221 -21.83 -19.70 -8.46
CA ILE A 221 -22.48 -18.61 -9.20
C ILE A 221 -23.94 -18.96 -9.52
N ARG A 222 -24.22 -20.15 -10.07
CA ARG A 222 -25.59 -20.60 -10.38
C ARG A 222 -26.48 -20.65 -9.14
N LEU A 223 -25.97 -21.20 -8.04
CA LEU A 223 -26.71 -21.28 -6.78
C LEU A 223 -27.05 -19.89 -6.25
N TYR A 224 -26.11 -18.95 -6.31
CA TYR A 224 -26.33 -17.57 -5.91
C TYR A 224 -27.43 -16.89 -6.73
N GLU A 225 -27.51 -17.16 -8.04
CA GLU A 225 -28.56 -16.59 -8.89
C GLU A 225 -29.97 -17.07 -8.49
N THR A 226 -30.08 -18.32 -8.05
CA THR A 226 -31.35 -18.94 -7.62
C THR A 226 -31.75 -18.63 -6.18
N ASP A 227 -30.79 -18.42 -5.28
CA ASP A 227 -31.00 -18.26 -3.84
C ASP A 227 -30.21 -17.06 -3.29
N LYS A 228 -30.72 -15.85 -3.58
CA LYS A 228 -30.06 -14.57 -3.24
C LYS A 228 -30.23 -14.15 -1.79
N ASN A 229 -31.17 -14.74 -1.07
CA ASN A 229 -31.73 -14.13 0.14
C ASN A 229 -31.06 -14.58 1.45
N ASN A 230 -30.24 -15.66 1.44
CA ASN A 230 -29.56 -16.12 2.64
C ASN A 230 -28.10 -16.55 2.41
N LYS A 231 -27.18 -15.59 2.54
CA LYS A 231 -25.72 -15.79 2.40
C LYS A 231 -25.17 -16.89 3.33
N THR A 232 -25.64 -16.96 4.58
CA THR A 232 -25.15 -17.95 5.56
C THR A 232 -25.55 -19.36 5.14
N GLU A 233 -26.80 -19.53 4.71
CA GLU A 233 -27.30 -20.82 4.23
C GLU A 233 -26.59 -21.24 2.93
N LEU A 234 -26.39 -20.30 1.99
CA LEU A 234 -25.65 -20.56 0.76
C LEU A 234 -24.21 -20.98 1.06
N LEU A 235 -23.51 -20.29 1.96
CA LEU A 235 -22.18 -20.72 2.42
C LEU A 235 -22.21 -22.12 3.04
N GLY A 236 -23.26 -22.45 3.80
CA GLY A 236 -23.46 -23.79 4.35
C GLY A 236 -23.62 -24.86 3.27
N LYS A 237 -24.42 -24.58 2.22
CA LYS A 237 -24.60 -25.46 1.05
C LYS A 237 -23.27 -25.65 0.30
N LEU A 238 -22.56 -24.55 0.01
CA LEU A 238 -21.28 -24.58 -0.71
C LEU A 238 -20.19 -25.35 0.05
N ASN A 239 -20.12 -25.20 1.37
CA ASN A 239 -19.15 -25.96 2.18
C ASN A 239 -19.38 -27.47 2.14
N ARG A 240 -20.63 -27.94 1.96
CA ARG A 240 -20.91 -29.38 1.85
C ARG A 240 -20.44 -29.96 0.53
N ILE A 241 -20.72 -29.27 -0.59
CA ILE A 241 -20.35 -29.75 -1.92
C ILE A 241 -18.84 -29.59 -2.20
N LEU A 242 -18.17 -28.63 -1.55
CA LEU A 242 -16.75 -28.36 -1.76
C LEU A 242 -15.83 -29.59 -1.57
N GLN A 243 -16.25 -30.57 -0.77
CA GLN A 243 -15.49 -31.82 -0.55
C GLN A 243 -15.23 -32.58 -1.86
N ASP A 244 -16.15 -32.49 -2.81
CA ASP A 244 -16.05 -33.14 -4.12
C ASP A 244 -15.18 -32.33 -5.12
N TYR A 245 -14.76 -31.13 -4.73
CA TYR A 245 -14.03 -30.17 -5.57
C TYR A 245 -12.81 -29.62 -4.85
N PRO A 246 -11.76 -30.44 -4.64
CA PRO A 246 -10.61 -30.09 -3.80
C PRO A 246 -9.73 -28.99 -4.39
N GLY A 247 -9.92 -28.60 -5.65
CA GLY A 247 -9.07 -27.64 -6.37
C GLY A 247 -7.63 -28.14 -6.51
N LYS A 248 -6.68 -27.21 -6.70
CA LYS A 248 -5.26 -27.53 -6.80
C LYS A 248 -4.39 -26.45 -6.17
N PHE A 249 -3.22 -26.84 -5.68
CA PHE A 249 -2.20 -25.90 -5.22
C PHE A 249 -1.16 -25.65 -6.31
N GLU A 250 -0.61 -24.46 -6.29
CA GLU A 250 0.55 -24.07 -7.09
C GLU A 250 1.76 -24.95 -6.79
N SER A 251 2.49 -25.33 -7.83
CA SER A 251 3.75 -26.07 -7.69
C SER A 251 4.85 -25.17 -7.10
N ASP A 252 5.94 -25.76 -6.61
CA ASP A 252 7.10 -24.99 -6.16
C ASP A 252 7.69 -24.14 -7.29
N GLU A 253 7.77 -24.71 -8.49
CA GLU A 253 8.28 -24.06 -9.68
C GLU A 253 7.43 -22.85 -10.09
N ASP A 254 6.10 -23.00 -10.10
CA ASP A 254 5.19 -21.91 -10.47
C ASP A 254 5.16 -20.80 -9.39
N MET A 255 5.25 -21.17 -8.11
CA MET A 255 5.38 -20.21 -7.02
C MET A 255 6.67 -19.40 -7.15
N GLU A 256 7.80 -20.05 -7.44
CA GLU A 256 9.06 -19.35 -7.68
C GLU A 256 8.97 -18.44 -8.91
N LYS A 257 8.43 -18.92 -10.04
CA LYS A 257 8.20 -18.09 -11.24
C LYS A 257 7.38 -16.84 -10.93
N ARG A 258 6.31 -16.99 -10.16
CA ARG A 258 5.47 -15.87 -9.73
C ARG A 258 6.22 -14.90 -8.83
N TYR A 259 7.02 -15.38 -7.89
CA TYR A 259 7.85 -14.51 -7.03
C TYR A 259 8.93 -13.79 -7.83
N ARG A 260 9.53 -14.46 -8.82
CA ARG A 260 10.50 -13.85 -9.73
C ARG A 260 9.87 -12.77 -10.60
N TYR A 261 8.67 -13.01 -11.12
CA TYR A 261 7.88 -11.99 -11.82
C TYR A 261 7.62 -10.77 -10.93
N GLU A 262 7.21 -10.99 -9.68
CA GLU A 262 6.94 -9.90 -8.73
C GLU A 262 8.19 -9.08 -8.39
N LEU A 263 9.38 -9.70 -8.30
CA LEU A 263 10.59 -9.08 -7.76
C LEU A 263 11.60 -8.64 -8.81
N PHE A 264 11.90 -9.51 -9.79
CA PHE A 264 12.92 -9.29 -10.81
C PHE A 264 12.38 -8.46 -11.97
N GLU A 265 11.22 -8.85 -12.52
CA GLU A 265 10.64 -8.10 -13.64
C GLU A 265 10.19 -6.71 -13.20
N SER A 266 9.67 -6.54 -11.98
CA SER A 266 9.35 -5.21 -11.46
C SER A 266 10.58 -4.32 -11.36
N LYS A 267 11.68 -4.84 -10.77
CA LYS A 267 12.96 -4.14 -10.69
C LYS A 267 13.46 -3.74 -12.08
N LYS A 268 13.54 -4.70 -13.00
CA LYS A 268 14.01 -4.50 -14.38
C LYS A 268 13.20 -3.42 -15.11
N ILE A 269 11.87 -3.44 -15.02
CA ILE A 269 11.01 -2.42 -15.64
C ILE A 269 11.34 -1.04 -15.08
N LEU A 270 11.42 -0.91 -13.75
CA LEU A 270 11.70 0.37 -13.11
C LEU A 270 13.11 0.87 -13.45
N GLU A 271 14.13 0.03 -13.39
CA GLU A 271 15.51 0.40 -13.73
C GLU A 271 15.62 0.88 -15.18
N ASN A 272 14.93 0.21 -16.11
CA ASN A 272 14.89 0.63 -17.52
C ASN A 272 14.14 1.95 -17.71
N LYS A 273 13.06 2.20 -16.96
CA LYS A 273 12.25 3.41 -17.08
C LYS A 273 12.97 4.65 -16.54
N PHE A 274 13.73 4.51 -15.45
CA PHE A 274 14.40 5.62 -14.77
C PHE A 274 15.90 5.71 -15.04
N ASN A 275 16.49 4.72 -15.73
CA ASN A 275 17.93 4.62 -15.98
C ASN A 275 18.77 4.77 -14.70
N LYS A 276 18.34 4.11 -13.62
CA LYS A 276 18.97 4.13 -12.30
C LYS A 276 18.79 2.80 -11.60
N SER A 277 19.55 2.53 -10.55
CA SER A 277 19.34 1.35 -9.71
C SER A 277 18.06 1.47 -8.87
N VAL A 278 17.35 0.36 -8.74
CA VAL A 278 16.19 0.22 -7.85
C VAL A 278 16.57 -0.70 -6.70
N ASP A 279 17.07 -0.09 -5.63
CA ASP A 279 17.77 -0.79 -4.55
C ASP A 279 16.86 -1.15 -3.37
N PHE A 280 15.67 -0.55 -3.29
CA PHE A 280 14.78 -0.69 -2.14
C PHE A 280 13.45 -1.33 -2.52
N LEU A 281 13.02 -2.30 -1.70
CA LEU A 281 11.75 -3.01 -1.86
C LEU A 281 10.80 -2.73 -0.71
N CYS A 282 9.59 -2.30 -1.03
CA CYS A 282 8.47 -2.32 -0.09
C CYS A 282 7.59 -3.54 -0.36
N TRP A 283 7.28 -4.34 0.66
CA TRP A 283 6.42 -5.52 0.49
C TRP A 283 4.93 -5.12 0.46
N PRO A 284 4.17 -5.45 -0.60
CA PRO A 284 2.72 -5.27 -0.67
C PRO A 284 1.99 -5.74 0.59
N GLY A 285 1.37 -4.79 1.30
CA GLY A 285 0.68 -5.06 2.57
C GLY A 285 1.51 -5.78 3.65
N GLY A 286 2.85 -5.72 3.56
CA GLY A 286 3.76 -6.40 4.48
C GLY A 286 3.79 -7.92 4.36
N GLY A 287 3.27 -8.49 3.26
CA GLY A 287 3.25 -9.94 3.03
C GLY A 287 4.50 -10.44 2.32
N TYR A 288 5.26 -11.30 3.00
CA TYR A 288 6.47 -11.96 2.49
C TYR A 288 6.69 -13.26 3.26
N ASN A 289 7.49 -14.16 2.69
CA ASN A 289 8.01 -15.35 3.37
C ASN A 289 9.54 -15.46 3.17
N GLU A 290 10.15 -16.55 3.64
CA GLU A 290 11.60 -16.76 3.51
C GLU A 290 12.05 -16.79 2.04
N LEU A 291 11.36 -17.56 1.20
CA LEU A 291 11.67 -17.69 -0.23
C LEU A 291 11.63 -16.33 -0.93
N SER A 292 10.58 -15.53 -0.72
CA SER A 292 10.48 -14.21 -1.35
C SER A 292 11.61 -13.27 -0.90
N VAL A 293 12.01 -13.35 0.37
CA VAL A 293 13.14 -12.54 0.86
C VAL A 293 14.45 -12.97 0.21
N ASN A 294 14.73 -14.27 0.12
CA ASN A 294 15.92 -14.79 -0.57
C ASN A 294 15.96 -14.35 -2.04
N LEU A 295 14.84 -14.49 -2.75
CA LEU A 295 14.71 -14.04 -4.13
C LEU A 295 14.87 -12.51 -4.27
N SER A 296 14.46 -11.72 -3.27
CA SER A 296 14.71 -10.26 -3.31
C SER A 296 16.19 -9.92 -3.16
N ILE A 297 16.94 -10.68 -2.37
CA ILE A 297 18.40 -10.54 -2.24
C ILE A 297 19.07 -10.95 -3.55
N GLU A 298 18.65 -12.07 -4.13
CA GLU A 298 19.13 -12.55 -5.44
C GLU A 298 18.84 -11.55 -6.57
N ALA A 299 17.67 -10.91 -6.55
CA ALA A 299 17.32 -9.84 -7.49
C ALA A 299 18.18 -8.58 -7.32
N GLY A 300 18.99 -8.47 -6.27
CA GLY A 300 19.89 -7.35 -6.03
C GLY A 300 19.27 -6.18 -5.26
N TYR A 301 18.15 -6.37 -4.56
CA TYR A 301 17.67 -5.36 -3.61
C TYR A 301 18.62 -5.27 -2.42
N LYS A 302 19.02 -4.05 -2.04
CA LYS A 302 19.92 -3.77 -0.90
C LYS A 302 19.19 -3.78 0.44
N ALA A 303 17.92 -3.37 0.44
CA ALA A 303 17.10 -3.42 1.65
C ALA A 303 15.61 -3.57 1.33
N SER A 304 14.86 -4.12 2.27
CA SER A 304 13.40 -4.16 2.19
C SER A 304 12.72 -3.69 3.46
N THR A 305 11.48 -3.21 3.31
CA THR A 305 10.64 -2.87 4.45
C THR A 305 10.39 -4.11 5.32
N GLY A 306 10.24 -3.93 6.63
CA GLY A 306 10.05 -5.05 7.55
C GLY A 306 8.93 -4.77 8.53
N THR A 307 8.14 -5.80 8.82
CA THR A 307 7.23 -5.82 9.97
C THR A 307 7.98 -6.43 11.16
N PRO A 308 7.80 -5.92 12.40
CA PRO A 308 8.46 -6.49 13.58
C PRO A 308 8.07 -7.95 13.88
N ARG A 309 7.06 -8.49 13.18
CA ARG A 309 6.47 -9.80 13.47
C ARG A 309 7.31 -10.97 12.98
N TYR A 310 8.21 -10.75 12.03
CA TYR A 310 9.07 -11.80 11.50
C TYR A 310 10.49 -11.59 12.02
N ASN A 311 10.82 -12.30 13.11
CA ASN A 311 12.20 -12.53 13.51
C ASN A 311 12.83 -13.48 12.50
N LEU A 312 13.31 -12.95 11.38
CA LEU A 312 14.07 -13.71 10.38
C LEU A 312 15.53 -13.77 10.79
N THR A 313 15.79 -14.26 12.01
CA THR A 313 17.12 -14.35 12.64
C THR A 313 18.14 -15.11 11.79
N GLU A 314 17.69 -15.96 10.87
CA GLU A 314 18.54 -16.79 10.00
C GLU A 314 18.87 -16.19 8.63
N LEU A 315 18.23 -15.08 8.21
CA LEU A 315 18.53 -14.42 6.93
C LEU A 315 19.78 -13.52 6.98
N ASN A 316 20.44 -13.44 8.13
CA ASN A 316 21.71 -12.72 8.38
C ASN A 316 22.94 -13.37 7.72
N LYS A 317 22.79 -14.26 6.73
CA LYS A 317 23.94 -14.79 5.96
C LYS A 317 24.55 -13.72 5.04
N ASN A 318 23.74 -12.81 4.51
CA ASN A 318 24.22 -11.65 3.76
C ASN A 318 24.25 -10.42 4.69
N LYS A 319 25.44 -10.03 5.15
CA LYS A 319 25.63 -8.91 6.10
C LYS A 319 25.23 -7.54 5.53
N ASP A 320 25.08 -7.43 4.22
CA ASP A 320 24.78 -6.16 3.56
C ASP A 320 23.28 -5.89 3.41
N TYR A 321 22.43 -6.92 3.42
CA TYR A 321 20.99 -6.74 3.26
C TYR A 321 20.32 -6.17 4.52
N LYS A 322 19.64 -5.02 4.40
CA LYS A 322 19.03 -4.34 5.56
C LYS A 322 17.50 -4.47 5.59
N ARG A 323 16.94 -4.46 6.80
CA ARG A 323 15.49 -4.35 7.02
C ARG A 323 15.11 -2.96 7.50
N ILE A 324 14.21 -2.31 6.77
CA ILE A 324 13.75 -0.95 7.05
C ILE A 324 12.54 -1.01 7.99
N LYS A 325 12.73 -0.67 9.26
CA LYS A 325 11.62 -0.45 10.20
C LYS A 325 10.95 0.89 9.88
N ARG A 326 9.65 0.86 9.57
CA ARG A 326 8.86 2.05 9.26
C ARG A 326 7.78 2.31 10.31
N PHE A 327 7.42 3.58 10.45
CA PHE A 327 6.38 4.02 11.38
C PHE A 327 5.19 4.58 10.58
N PRO A 328 3.99 4.01 10.76
CA PRO A 328 2.81 4.44 10.01
C PRO A 328 2.41 5.86 10.41
N MET A 329 2.06 6.67 9.41
CA MET A 329 1.47 7.99 9.57
C MET A 329 0.07 7.98 8.96
N GLY A 330 -0.90 8.55 9.67
CA GLY A 330 -2.31 8.50 9.25
C GLY A 330 -3.14 9.58 9.91
N SER A 331 -4.22 9.99 9.26
CA SER A 331 -5.19 10.96 9.81
C SER A 331 -6.37 10.31 10.53
N PHE A 332 -6.40 8.99 10.58
CA PHE A 332 -7.48 8.20 11.13
C PHE A 332 -7.01 7.35 12.31
N ILE A 333 -7.84 7.23 13.35
CA ILE A 333 -7.70 6.21 14.38
C ILE A 333 -8.58 5.03 13.99
N THR A 334 -7.95 3.88 13.79
CA THR A 334 -8.65 2.62 13.46
C THR A 334 -8.98 1.84 14.73
N THR A 335 -10.26 1.50 14.91
CA THR A 335 -10.77 0.58 15.94
C THR A 335 -11.05 -0.79 15.31
N SER A 336 -11.63 -1.72 16.06
CA SER A 336 -12.09 -3.00 15.50
C SER A 336 -13.34 -2.88 14.62
N LYS A 337 -14.06 -1.74 14.65
CA LYS A 337 -15.32 -1.56 13.94
C LYS A 337 -15.25 -0.54 12.81
N SER A 338 -14.43 0.51 12.95
CA SER A 338 -14.42 1.61 11.98
C SER A 338 -13.14 2.45 12.02
N HIS A 339 -13.05 3.40 11.10
CA HIS A 339 -11.95 4.36 10.99
C HIS A 339 -12.46 5.77 11.33
N HIS A 340 -11.83 6.44 12.30
CA HIS A 340 -12.28 7.75 12.79
C HIS A 340 -11.29 8.84 12.39
N TYR A 341 -11.73 9.81 11.58
CA TYR A 341 -10.91 10.96 11.23
C TYR A 341 -10.62 11.83 12.46
N VAL A 342 -9.35 12.16 12.69
CA VAL A 342 -8.95 13.02 13.81
C VAL A 342 -8.83 14.46 13.34
N ASN A 343 -9.87 15.26 13.54
CA ASN A 343 -9.89 16.66 13.11
C ASN A 343 -9.05 17.57 14.03
N ARG A 344 -7.72 17.41 14.03
CA ARG A 344 -6.77 18.24 14.79
C ARG A 344 -5.53 18.55 13.94
N PRO A 345 -5.26 19.81 13.56
CA PRO A 345 -4.19 20.15 12.62
C PRO A 345 -2.81 19.53 12.93
N ASN A 346 -2.42 19.48 14.21
CA ASN A 346 -1.13 18.96 14.65
C ASN A 346 -1.11 17.44 14.89
N TYR A 347 -2.12 16.70 14.45
CA TYR A 347 -2.25 15.28 14.78
C TYR A 347 -1.05 14.43 14.29
N LEU A 348 -0.55 14.67 13.08
CA LEU A 348 0.65 13.98 12.60
C LEU A 348 1.90 14.35 13.38
N VAL A 349 2.03 15.59 13.86
CA VAL A 349 3.14 15.99 14.74
C VAL A 349 3.07 15.19 16.05
N SER A 350 1.89 15.05 16.64
CA SER A 350 1.69 14.21 17.82
C SER A 350 2.02 12.73 17.57
N MET A 351 1.61 12.20 16.41
CA MET A 351 1.92 10.83 16.01
C MET A 351 3.43 10.62 15.81
N PHE A 352 4.10 11.55 15.14
CA PHE A 352 5.55 11.57 14.98
C PHE A 352 6.29 11.58 16.33
N LYS A 353 5.89 12.46 17.27
CA LYS A 353 6.46 12.52 18.62
C LYS A 353 6.23 11.25 19.43
N SER A 354 5.07 10.61 19.24
CA SER A 354 4.80 9.28 19.81
C SER A 354 5.80 8.25 19.29
N HIS A 355 6.05 8.22 17.97
CA HIS A 355 7.04 7.32 17.35
C HIS A 355 8.47 7.61 17.79
N GLU A 356 8.83 8.87 18.02
CA GLU A 356 10.13 9.27 18.63
C GLU A 356 10.27 8.84 20.09
N GLY A 357 9.19 8.36 20.73
CA GLY A 357 9.23 7.82 22.08
C GLY A 357 8.58 8.68 23.16
N SER A 358 7.95 9.81 22.82
CA SER A 358 7.30 10.68 23.80
C SER A 358 6.17 9.98 24.54
N ALA A 359 6.32 9.80 25.85
CA ALA A 359 5.31 9.16 26.70
C ALA A 359 3.97 9.92 26.68
N LEU A 360 4.02 11.25 26.77
CA LEU A 360 2.82 12.10 26.70
C LEU A 360 2.00 11.83 25.43
N HIS A 361 2.64 11.89 24.27
CA HIS A 361 1.96 11.72 22.98
C HIS A 361 1.46 10.28 22.78
N LYS A 362 2.20 9.28 23.27
CA LYS A 362 1.73 7.89 23.30
C LYS A 362 0.46 7.76 24.15
N THR A 363 0.47 8.28 25.37
CA THR A 363 -0.69 8.24 26.28
C THR A 363 -1.90 8.96 25.67
N MET A 364 -1.70 10.14 25.08
CA MET A 364 -2.78 10.88 24.39
C MET A 364 -3.39 10.07 23.24
N TYR A 365 -2.58 9.40 22.43
CA TYR A 365 -3.06 8.54 21.35
C TYR A 365 -3.91 7.39 21.88
N TYR A 366 -3.42 6.66 22.89
CA TYR A 366 -4.14 5.52 23.45
C TYR A 366 -5.41 5.93 24.19
N ALA A 367 -5.41 7.03 24.92
CA ALA A 367 -6.60 7.57 25.57
C ALA A 367 -7.69 7.93 24.55
N HIS A 368 -7.32 8.57 23.44
CA HIS A 368 -8.26 8.90 22.37
C HIS A 368 -8.78 7.63 21.66
N LYS A 369 -7.91 6.65 21.39
CA LYS A 369 -8.35 5.37 20.81
C LYS A 369 -9.33 4.64 21.73
N LEU A 370 -9.05 4.62 23.04
CA LEU A 370 -9.92 4.00 24.03
C LEU A 370 -11.29 4.70 24.09
N SER A 371 -11.33 6.04 24.07
CA SER A 371 -12.60 6.78 24.10
C SER A 371 -13.46 6.46 22.87
N LEU A 372 -12.87 6.37 21.68
CA LEU A 372 -13.57 5.96 20.46
C LEU A 372 -14.13 4.53 20.57
N MET A 373 -13.35 3.58 21.09
CA MET A 373 -13.82 2.21 21.31
C MET A 373 -14.96 2.12 22.32
N ILE A 374 -14.97 2.97 23.36
CA ILE A 374 -16.07 3.07 24.33
C ILE A 374 -17.33 3.64 23.66
N LEU A 375 -17.20 4.73 22.91
CA LEU A 375 -18.33 5.34 22.18
C LEU A 375 -18.97 4.35 21.20
N GLU A 376 -18.16 3.54 20.51
CA GLU A 376 -18.67 2.48 19.63
C GLU A 376 -19.40 1.34 20.36
N LYS A 377 -19.09 1.11 21.64
CA LYS A 377 -19.81 0.12 22.46
C LYS A 377 -21.14 0.67 22.96
N ILE A 378 -21.20 1.95 23.33
CA ILE A 378 -22.42 2.60 23.87
C ILE A 378 -23.47 2.86 22.79
N ARG A 379 -23.06 3.08 21.54
CA ARG A 379 -24.00 3.28 20.40
C ARG A 379 -24.66 2.00 19.87
N LYS A 380 -24.37 0.84 20.47
CA LYS A 380 -25.10 -0.41 20.23
C LYS A 380 -26.19 -0.55 21.27
#